data_AF-A0A7Y2RC91-F1
#
_entry.id   AF-A0A7Y2RC91-F1
#
_cell.length_a   1.000
_cell.length_b   1.000
_cell.length_c   1.000
_cell.angle_alpha   90.00
_cell.angle_beta   90.00
_cell.angle_gamma   90.00
#
_symmetry.space_group_name_H-M   'P 1'
#
loop_
_entity.id
_entity.type
_entity.pdbx_description
1 polymer ?
#
loop_
_entity_poly.entity_id
_entity_poly.type
_entity_poly.pdbx_seq_one_letter_code
_entity_poly.pdbx_strand_id
1 'polypeptide(L)'
;MIVFLAVALSTGTAHASGLPFFPNSNVPDYTAKLVVRDTLDGTDYWRVVHHHNGWTHVEETQGDETHIWYGHFFQNVVLSTGKKEGEEIKRFNIRQVEPSYDYLGIKQVKETNDVETVGGEECRWLQIVRHDPPSPIWMTCLTSDGIEVAIKVLFSKGKLMSEARLTEIKRGPVPEAEVLPPRQLFDASTWLKPLRTYPDHPPSAVDFEAKLVTRASDNSSIDKSSEVSLLRHYPWWFRRREGKDGSIRIEVWNELENQGISYSSSKMERRIVGGRSSLDPKRPFSQFSSQTGMENLGEQGQFLGENCIWYNLTPNMAGSSHKQCITSDGIPLKDEQWYGRSAVESFDTVWFTRRPVDIGEMQPPREYLDPSAWGFVLH
;
A
#
# COMPACT_ATOMS: atom_id res chain seq x y z
N MET A 1 21.65 47.58 -18.98
CA MET A 1 21.36 46.23 -19.48
C MET A 1 21.15 45.35 -18.26
N ILE A 2 19.92 45.36 -17.73
CA ILE A 2 19.58 44.74 -16.46
C ILE A 2 18.53 43.67 -16.74
N VAL A 3 18.91 42.47 -16.34
CA VAL A 3 18.15 41.25 -16.09
C VAL A 3 16.65 41.46 -15.90
N PHE A 4 15.86 40.65 -16.62
CA PHE A 4 14.52 40.24 -16.18
C PHE A 4 14.42 38.71 -16.17
N LEU A 5 13.85 38.23 -15.06
CA LEU A 5 13.48 36.86 -14.69
C LEU A 5 12.63 36.14 -15.74
N ALA A 6 12.78 34.81 -15.80
CA ALA A 6 11.64 33.91 -15.82
C ALA A 6 11.93 32.70 -14.90
N VAL A 7 11.02 32.51 -13.95
CA VAL A 7 11.03 31.50 -12.90
C VAL A 7 10.58 30.16 -13.48
N ALA A 8 11.28 29.09 -13.14
CA ALA A 8 10.65 27.79 -12.92
C ALA A 8 11.24 27.21 -11.63
N LEU A 9 10.62 27.59 -10.51
CA LEU A 9 10.65 26.80 -9.27
C LEU A 9 9.96 25.47 -9.60
N SER A 10 10.70 24.38 -9.79
CA SER A 10 10.09 23.06 -9.62
C SER A 10 10.13 22.75 -8.13
N THR A 11 9.06 23.15 -7.45
CA THR A 11 8.66 22.63 -6.15
C THR A 11 8.67 21.10 -6.21
N GLY A 12 9.26 20.47 -5.20
CA GLY A 12 9.55 19.04 -5.18
C GLY A 12 8.34 18.19 -5.56
N THR A 13 8.54 17.26 -6.49
CA THR A 13 7.51 16.30 -6.89
C THR A 13 8.06 14.89 -6.75
N ALA A 14 7.38 14.08 -5.96
CA ALA A 14 7.59 12.65 -5.92
C ALA A 14 6.56 11.92 -6.76
N HIS A 15 6.92 10.69 -7.13
CA HIS A 15 6.29 9.99 -8.23
C HIS A 15 6.24 8.48 -7.99
N ALA A 16 5.02 7.97 -8.09
CA ALA A 16 4.60 6.62 -8.45
C ALA A 16 5.67 5.70 -9.09
N SER A 17 6.14 4.68 -8.36
CA SER A 17 6.82 3.54 -9.00
C SER A 17 5.84 2.70 -9.81
N GLY A 18 6.30 2.15 -10.93
CA GLY A 18 5.47 1.35 -11.83
C GLY A 18 4.76 2.15 -12.93
N LEU A 19 4.63 3.47 -12.81
CA LEU A 19 4.10 4.33 -13.88
C LEU A 19 5.23 4.93 -14.74
N PRO A 20 4.95 5.30 -16.00
CA PRO A 20 5.91 6.02 -16.83
C PRO A 20 6.25 7.40 -16.26
N PHE A 21 7.47 7.88 -16.52
CA PHE A 21 7.83 9.27 -16.22
C PHE A 21 7.18 10.22 -17.24
N PHE A 22 6.55 11.29 -16.76
CA PHE A 22 6.04 12.36 -17.61
C PHE A 22 6.68 13.71 -17.24
N PRO A 23 7.24 14.45 -18.22
CA PRO A 23 7.87 15.74 -17.96
C PRO A 23 6.83 16.86 -17.72
N ASN A 24 5.61 16.69 -18.22
CA ASN A 24 4.49 17.62 -18.08
C ASN A 24 3.15 16.89 -18.32
N SER A 25 2.03 17.59 -18.14
CA SER A 25 0.67 17.04 -18.30
C SER A 25 0.19 16.91 -19.74
N ASN A 26 0.95 17.40 -20.74
CA ASN A 26 0.51 17.50 -22.13
C ASN A 26 1.03 16.32 -22.98
N VAL A 27 1.17 15.15 -22.38
CA VAL A 27 1.55 13.93 -23.09
C VAL A 27 0.33 13.41 -23.86
N PRO A 28 0.45 13.07 -25.15
CA PRO A 28 -0.69 12.59 -25.91
C PRO A 28 -1.15 11.21 -25.42
N ASP A 29 -2.36 10.80 -25.80
CA ASP A 29 -2.81 9.43 -25.59
C ASP A 29 -1.96 8.45 -26.43
N TYR A 30 -1.58 7.32 -25.82
CA TYR A 30 -0.81 6.30 -26.50
C TYR A 30 -0.96 4.91 -25.87
N THR A 31 -0.68 3.90 -26.68
CA THR A 31 -0.34 2.55 -26.22
C THR A 31 1.12 2.25 -26.59
N ALA A 32 1.89 1.71 -25.66
CA ALA A 32 3.28 1.31 -25.89
C ALA A 32 3.55 -0.09 -25.37
N LYS A 33 4.44 -0.81 -26.08
CA LYS A 33 4.95 -2.11 -25.67
C LYS A 33 6.48 -2.08 -25.62
N LEU A 34 7.02 -2.47 -24.47
CA LEU A 34 8.45 -2.48 -24.20
C LEU A 34 8.90 -3.91 -23.82
N VAL A 35 10.10 -4.28 -24.24
CA VAL A 35 10.81 -5.44 -23.66
C VAL A 35 11.62 -4.93 -22.48
N VAL A 36 11.46 -5.58 -21.34
CA VAL A 36 12.26 -5.35 -20.14
C VAL A 36 13.28 -6.48 -20.02
N ARG A 37 14.53 -6.13 -19.74
CA ARG A 37 15.63 -7.06 -19.51
C ARG A 37 16.22 -6.80 -18.13
N ASP A 38 16.20 -7.81 -17.29
CA ASP A 38 16.87 -7.77 -15.98
C ASP A 38 18.16 -8.59 -16.02
N THR A 39 19.29 -7.94 -15.73
CA THR A 39 20.61 -8.59 -15.76
C THR A 39 20.88 -9.48 -14.55
N LEU A 40 20.11 -9.33 -13.46
CA LEU A 40 20.22 -10.16 -12.26
C LEU A 40 19.43 -11.45 -12.41
N ASP A 41 18.20 -11.37 -12.93
CA ASP A 41 17.32 -12.52 -13.08
C ASP A 41 17.51 -13.23 -14.43
N GLY A 42 18.15 -12.57 -15.42
CA GLY A 42 18.44 -13.14 -16.73
C GLY A 42 17.20 -13.47 -17.57
N THR A 43 16.05 -12.87 -17.23
CA THR A 43 14.77 -13.09 -17.92
C THR A 43 14.28 -11.79 -18.55
N ASP A 44 13.78 -11.93 -19.79
CA ASP A 44 13.11 -10.86 -20.50
C ASP A 44 11.60 -10.96 -20.23
N TYR A 45 10.95 -9.82 -20.02
CA TYR A 45 9.51 -9.74 -19.84
C TYR A 45 8.91 -8.56 -20.59
N TRP A 46 7.59 -8.56 -20.76
CA TRP A 46 6.88 -7.52 -21.49
C TRP A 46 6.29 -6.50 -20.54
N ARG A 47 6.43 -5.22 -20.89
CA ARG A 47 5.74 -4.09 -20.28
C ARG A 47 4.81 -3.46 -21.30
N VAL A 48 3.53 -3.36 -21.00
CA VAL A 48 2.51 -2.70 -21.82
C VAL A 48 2.01 -1.48 -21.06
N VAL A 49 1.86 -0.35 -21.76
CA VAL A 49 1.43 0.92 -21.20
C VAL A 49 0.28 1.45 -22.03
N HIS A 50 -0.83 1.78 -21.37
CA HIS A 50 -1.93 2.58 -21.91
C HIS A 50 -1.91 3.93 -21.18
N HIS A 51 -1.97 5.03 -21.92
CA HIS A 51 -2.04 6.38 -21.37
C HIS A 51 -3.23 7.13 -21.97
N HIS A 52 -4.02 7.74 -21.09
CA HIS A 52 -5.13 8.61 -21.45
C HIS A 52 -5.23 9.77 -20.45
N ASN A 53 -5.05 11.00 -20.92
CA ASN A 53 -5.24 12.22 -20.12
C ASN A 53 -4.58 12.18 -18.72
N GLY A 54 -3.31 11.75 -18.66
CA GLY A 54 -2.54 11.65 -17.41
C GLY A 54 -2.76 10.36 -16.61
N TRP A 55 -3.83 9.62 -16.89
CA TRP A 55 -4.06 8.28 -16.34
C TRP A 55 -3.30 7.23 -17.13
N THR A 56 -2.79 6.24 -16.41
CA THR A 56 -2.00 5.15 -16.98
C THR A 56 -2.47 3.81 -16.45
N HIS A 57 -2.49 2.83 -17.34
CA HIS A 57 -2.56 1.41 -17.00
C HIS A 57 -1.31 0.74 -17.53
N VAL A 58 -0.59 0.07 -16.66
CA VAL A 58 0.67 -0.61 -16.95
C VAL A 58 0.53 -2.07 -16.57
N GLU A 59 0.91 -2.96 -17.47
CA GLU A 59 1.02 -4.40 -17.20
C GLU A 59 2.45 -4.86 -17.45
N GLU A 60 3.05 -5.58 -16.50
CA GLU A 60 4.30 -6.30 -16.67
C GLU A 60 4.07 -7.80 -16.50
N THR A 61 4.31 -8.58 -17.56
CA THR A 61 4.07 -10.03 -17.55
C THR A 61 5.38 -10.79 -17.48
N GLN A 62 5.66 -11.40 -16.32
CA GLN A 62 6.85 -12.20 -16.05
C GLN A 62 6.44 -13.64 -15.77
N GLY A 63 6.71 -14.55 -16.71
CA GLY A 63 6.26 -15.94 -16.61
C GLY A 63 4.73 -16.04 -16.58
N ASP A 64 4.18 -16.63 -15.52
CA ASP A 64 2.73 -16.78 -15.32
C ASP A 64 2.10 -15.64 -14.49
N GLU A 65 2.89 -14.68 -14.01
CA GLU A 65 2.42 -13.56 -13.19
C GLU A 65 2.41 -12.24 -13.98
N THR A 66 1.29 -11.53 -13.90
CA THR A 66 1.13 -10.17 -14.42
C THR A 66 1.04 -9.20 -13.24
N HIS A 67 1.97 -8.27 -13.17
CA HIS A 67 1.92 -7.11 -12.29
C HIS A 67 1.21 -5.97 -13.00
N ILE A 68 0.30 -5.30 -12.30
CA ILE A 68 -0.59 -4.31 -12.89
C ILE A 68 -0.56 -3.04 -12.05
N TRP A 69 -0.44 -1.89 -12.71
CA TRP A 69 -0.54 -0.58 -12.08
C TRP A 69 -1.56 0.29 -12.81
N TYR A 70 -2.41 0.95 -12.04
CA TYR A 70 -3.26 2.04 -12.51
C TYR A 70 -2.89 3.30 -11.76
N GLY A 71 -2.81 4.45 -12.42
CA GLY A 71 -2.59 5.68 -11.67
C GLY A 71 -2.32 6.90 -12.51
N HIS A 72 -2.10 8.01 -11.80
CA HIS A 72 -1.89 9.31 -12.40
C HIS A 72 -0.62 9.93 -11.82
N PHE A 73 0.39 10.12 -12.68
CA PHE A 73 1.73 10.53 -12.29
C PHE A 73 1.77 11.83 -11.47
N PHE A 74 1.08 12.88 -11.92
CA PHE A 74 1.07 14.18 -11.23
C PHE A 74 0.17 14.25 -9.99
N GLN A 75 -0.79 13.34 -9.83
CA GLN A 75 -1.64 13.26 -8.64
C GLN A 75 -1.03 12.36 -7.56
N ASN A 76 0.13 11.76 -7.88
CA ASN A 76 0.87 10.81 -7.06
C ASN A 76 -0.01 9.69 -6.46
N VAL A 77 -0.98 9.22 -7.26
CA VAL A 77 -1.89 8.12 -6.91
C VAL A 77 -1.58 6.90 -7.76
N VAL A 78 -1.43 5.75 -7.12
CA VAL A 78 -1.16 4.47 -7.77
C VAL A 78 -1.95 3.37 -7.09
N LEU A 79 -2.73 2.63 -7.87
CA LEU A 79 -3.19 1.29 -7.53
C LEU A 79 -2.20 0.28 -8.12
N SER A 80 -1.58 -0.55 -7.28
CA SER A 80 -0.79 -1.69 -7.70
C SER A 80 -1.46 -3.00 -7.33
N THR A 81 -1.41 -3.97 -8.23
CA THR A 81 -1.97 -5.31 -8.05
C THR A 81 -1.18 -6.33 -8.88
N GLY A 82 -1.52 -7.60 -8.75
CA GLY A 82 -0.97 -8.65 -9.58
C GLY A 82 -1.87 -9.88 -9.56
N LYS A 83 -1.80 -10.66 -10.63
CA LYS A 83 -2.55 -11.91 -10.79
C LYS A 83 -1.71 -12.92 -11.56
N LYS A 84 -2.01 -14.19 -11.36
CA LYS A 84 -1.52 -15.24 -12.25
C LYS A 84 -2.47 -15.42 -13.44
N GLU A 85 -1.97 -16.01 -14.52
CA GLU A 85 -2.80 -16.35 -15.67
C GLU A 85 -4.00 -17.21 -15.25
N GLY A 86 -5.20 -16.79 -15.64
CA GLY A 86 -6.46 -17.46 -15.27
C GLY A 86 -6.91 -17.31 -13.81
N GLU A 87 -6.16 -16.59 -12.97
CA GLU A 87 -6.54 -16.32 -11.58
C GLU A 87 -7.19 -14.94 -11.40
N GLU A 88 -8.06 -14.84 -10.40
CA GLU A 88 -8.58 -13.55 -9.92
C GLU A 88 -7.50 -12.75 -9.17
N ILE A 89 -7.70 -11.44 -9.07
CA ILE A 89 -6.85 -10.56 -8.26
C ILE A 89 -7.03 -10.90 -6.78
N LYS A 90 -5.93 -11.29 -6.12
CA LYS A 90 -5.92 -11.66 -4.69
C LYS A 90 -5.34 -10.58 -3.79
N ARG A 91 -4.73 -9.54 -4.34
CA ARG A 91 -4.10 -8.45 -3.58
C ARG A 91 -4.20 -7.14 -4.33
N PHE A 92 -4.37 -6.04 -3.62
CA PHE A 92 -4.20 -4.71 -4.20
C PHE A 92 -3.70 -3.72 -3.16
N ASN A 93 -3.12 -2.64 -3.64
CA ASN A 93 -2.67 -1.52 -2.82
C ASN A 93 -2.94 -0.23 -3.58
N ILE A 94 -3.73 0.68 -3.03
CA ILE A 94 -3.83 2.05 -3.52
C ILE A 94 -3.01 2.93 -2.60
N ARG A 95 -2.13 3.74 -3.16
CA ARG A 95 -1.26 4.66 -2.43
C ARG A 95 -1.36 6.04 -3.05
N GLN A 96 -1.61 7.04 -2.22
CA GLN A 96 -1.49 8.45 -2.56
C GLN A 96 -0.60 9.13 -1.52
N VAL A 97 0.52 9.69 -1.95
CA VAL A 97 1.54 10.25 -1.04
C VAL A 97 1.71 11.72 -1.32
N GLU A 98 1.85 12.51 -0.27
CA GLU A 98 2.32 13.87 -0.41
C GLU A 98 3.72 13.84 -1.03
N PRO A 99 3.95 14.55 -2.15
CA PRO A 99 5.21 14.50 -2.88
C PRO A 99 6.49 14.68 -2.04
N SER A 100 6.44 15.51 -1.00
CA SER A 100 7.60 15.73 -0.12
C SER A 100 7.97 14.52 0.77
N TYR A 101 7.10 13.53 0.90
CA TYR A 101 7.25 12.37 1.81
C TYR A 101 7.42 11.02 1.11
N ASP A 102 7.40 10.97 -0.22
CA ASP A 102 7.58 9.71 -0.91
C ASP A 102 9.05 9.28 -0.95
N TYR A 103 9.33 8.14 -0.32
CA TYR A 103 10.66 7.57 -0.25
C TYR A 103 11.30 7.34 -1.62
N LEU A 104 10.50 6.94 -2.62
CA LEU A 104 11.00 6.70 -3.99
C LEU A 104 10.98 7.97 -4.85
N GLY A 105 10.63 9.13 -4.31
CA GLY A 105 10.36 10.36 -5.05
C GLY A 105 11.50 10.87 -5.93
N ILE A 106 11.17 11.69 -6.93
CA ILE A 106 12.15 12.33 -7.81
C ILE A 106 12.57 13.66 -7.18
N LYS A 107 13.80 13.72 -6.65
CA LYS A 107 14.34 14.97 -6.10
C LYS A 107 14.71 15.96 -7.21
N GLN A 108 15.21 15.43 -8.33
CA GLN A 108 15.69 16.22 -9.46
C GLN A 108 15.67 15.40 -10.74
N VAL A 109 15.41 16.07 -11.86
CA VAL A 109 15.64 15.53 -13.20
C VAL A 109 16.82 16.29 -13.81
N LYS A 110 17.83 15.57 -14.29
CA LYS A 110 19.00 16.16 -14.96
C LYS A 110 18.94 15.81 -16.44
N GLU A 111 18.97 16.82 -17.28
CA GLU A 111 19.12 16.60 -18.71
C GLU A 111 20.48 16.00 -19.03
N THR A 112 20.48 15.07 -19.97
CA THR A 112 21.72 14.60 -20.61
C THR A 112 21.76 15.09 -22.05
N ASN A 113 22.96 15.17 -22.62
CA ASN A 113 23.12 15.47 -24.04
C ASN A 113 22.95 14.23 -24.92
N ASP A 114 22.59 13.08 -24.34
CA ASP A 114 22.51 11.81 -25.04
C ASP A 114 21.15 11.67 -25.71
N VAL A 115 21.18 11.46 -27.03
CA VAL A 115 20.02 11.18 -27.88
C VAL A 115 20.18 9.77 -28.43
N GLU A 116 19.09 9.03 -28.52
CA GLU A 116 19.06 7.67 -29.02
C GLU A 116 17.79 7.43 -29.84
N THR A 117 17.83 6.50 -30.78
CA THR A 117 16.63 6.00 -31.46
C THR A 117 16.24 4.64 -30.88
N VAL A 118 15.03 4.54 -30.32
CA VAL A 118 14.52 3.32 -29.68
C VAL A 118 13.15 2.99 -30.27
N GLY A 119 12.98 1.78 -30.82
CA GLY A 119 11.70 1.37 -31.43
C GLY A 119 11.27 2.26 -32.61
N GLY A 120 12.22 2.93 -33.28
CA GLY A 120 11.95 3.90 -34.36
C GLY A 120 11.69 5.33 -33.89
N GLU A 121 11.66 5.58 -32.58
CA GLU A 121 11.42 6.90 -31.99
C GLU A 121 12.74 7.55 -31.57
N GLU A 122 12.96 8.81 -31.94
CA GLU A 122 14.06 9.60 -31.41
C GLU A 122 13.71 10.10 -30.00
N CYS A 123 14.61 9.86 -29.05
CA CYS A 123 14.41 10.24 -27.65
C CYS A 123 15.68 10.81 -27.02
N ARG A 124 15.50 11.67 -26.01
CA ARG A 124 16.58 12.25 -25.21
C ARG A 124 16.61 11.60 -23.83
N TRP A 125 17.79 11.20 -23.40
CA TRP A 125 17.99 10.64 -22.06
C TRP A 125 17.99 11.74 -21.00
N LEU A 126 17.32 11.44 -19.89
CA LEU A 126 17.30 12.23 -18.66
C LEU A 126 17.69 11.32 -17.50
N GLN A 127 18.44 11.85 -16.54
CA GLN A 127 18.72 11.18 -15.29
C GLN A 127 17.68 11.58 -14.24
N ILE A 128 17.05 10.58 -13.63
CA ILE A 128 16.11 10.73 -12.52
C ILE A 128 16.89 10.54 -11.21
N VAL A 129 17.02 11.60 -10.42
CA VAL A 129 17.70 11.57 -9.12
C VAL A 129 16.67 11.32 -8.02
N ARG A 130 16.73 10.14 -7.41
CA ARG A 130 15.84 9.75 -6.29
C ARG A 130 16.53 9.82 -4.92
N HIS A 131 17.79 9.37 -4.86
CA HIS A 131 18.58 9.35 -3.63
C HIS A 131 19.98 9.92 -3.83
N ASP A 132 20.56 10.40 -2.74
CA ASP A 132 21.96 10.83 -2.73
C ASP A 132 22.89 9.61 -2.91
N PRO A 133 24.04 9.77 -3.57
CA PRO A 133 24.99 8.67 -3.75
C PRO A 133 25.51 8.11 -2.40
N PRO A 134 25.81 6.80 -2.31
CA PRO A 134 25.74 5.80 -3.38
C PRO A 134 24.33 5.20 -3.52
N SER A 135 23.72 5.37 -4.69
CA SER A 135 22.38 4.85 -5.03
C SER A 135 22.36 4.37 -6.50
N PRO A 136 21.38 3.54 -6.90
CA PRO A 136 21.18 3.22 -8.32
C PRO A 136 20.91 4.48 -9.15
N ILE A 137 21.44 4.50 -10.38
CA ILE A 137 21.25 5.61 -11.32
C ILE A 137 20.07 5.26 -12.21
N TRP A 138 18.99 6.04 -12.11
CA TRP A 138 17.80 5.88 -12.93
C TRP A 138 17.86 6.83 -14.12
N MET A 139 17.55 6.31 -15.30
CA MET A 139 17.47 7.10 -16.52
C MET A 139 16.21 6.76 -17.31
N THR A 140 15.65 7.78 -17.94
CA THR A 140 14.47 7.70 -18.82
C THR A 140 14.79 8.35 -20.15
N CYS A 141 14.29 7.80 -21.26
CA CYS A 141 14.44 8.38 -22.60
C CYS A 141 13.07 8.83 -23.10
N LEU A 142 12.94 10.13 -23.35
CA LEU A 142 11.68 10.75 -23.72
C LEU A 142 11.69 11.22 -25.17
N THR A 143 10.60 10.95 -25.88
CA THR A 143 10.32 11.55 -27.18
C THR A 143 10.03 13.04 -27.04
N SER A 144 10.00 13.77 -28.17
CA SER A 144 9.70 15.21 -28.19
C SER A 144 8.30 15.57 -27.64
N ASP A 145 7.35 14.65 -27.73
CA ASP A 145 5.99 14.75 -27.17
C ASP A 145 5.87 14.19 -25.75
N GLY A 146 6.98 13.81 -25.12
CA GLY A 146 7.04 13.47 -23.70
C GLY A 146 6.70 12.02 -23.34
N ILE A 147 6.65 11.12 -24.32
CA ILE A 147 6.42 9.68 -24.10
C ILE A 147 7.72 9.02 -23.67
N GLU A 148 7.68 8.25 -22.58
CA GLU A 148 8.80 7.42 -22.14
C GLU A 148 8.91 6.15 -23.01
N VAL A 149 9.98 6.08 -23.79
CA VAL A 149 10.22 4.98 -24.75
C VAL A 149 11.40 4.08 -24.36
N ALA A 150 12.20 4.49 -23.38
CA ALA A 150 13.20 3.62 -22.79
C ALA A 150 13.49 4.00 -21.33
N ILE A 151 13.86 2.99 -20.54
CA ILE A 151 14.29 3.14 -19.15
C ILE A 151 15.59 2.37 -19.00
N LYS A 152 16.54 2.88 -18.23
CA LYS A 152 17.67 2.07 -17.75
C LYS A 152 17.99 2.39 -16.30
N VAL A 153 18.26 1.33 -15.55
CA VAL A 153 18.73 1.38 -14.18
C VAL A 153 20.15 0.87 -14.16
N LEU A 154 21.06 1.67 -13.62
CA LEU A 154 22.46 1.31 -13.46
C LEU A 154 22.76 1.15 -11.97
N PHE A 155 23.65 0.21 -11.64
CA PHE A 155 24.31 0.20 -10.34
C PHE A 155 25.04 1.54 -10.10
N SER A 156 25.36 1.85 -8.85
CA SER A 156 26.11 3.06 -8.47
C SER A 156 27.47 3.20 -9.19
N LYS A 157 28.01 2.10 -9.72
CA LYS A 157 29.24 2.05 -10.52
C LYS A 157 29.00 2.16 -12.05
N GLY A 158 27.79 2.47 -12.48
CA GLY A 158 27.42 2.65 -13.89
C GLY A 158 27.17 1.36 -14.70
N LYS A 159 27.31 0.17 -14.09
CA LYS A 159 26.97 -1.09 -14.75
C LYS A 159 25.45 -1.22 -14.90
N LEU A 160 24.98 -1.67 -16.07
CA LEU A 160 23.56 -1.96 -16.30
C LEU A 160 23.03 -2.97 -15.27
N MET A 161 21.88 -2.64 -14.67
CA MET A 161 21.12 -3.49 -13.77
C MET A 161 19.88 -4.01 -14.47
N SER A 162 19.09 -3.10 -15.05
CA SER A 162 17.93 -3.45 -15.88
C SER A 162 17.67 -2.38 -16.94
N GLU A 163 17.01 -2.75 -18.03
CA GLU A 163 16.53 -1.82 -19.06
C GLU A 163 15.13 -2.19 -19.55
N ALA A 164 14.36 -1.20 -19.97
CA ALA A 164 13.14 -1.37 -20.73
C ALA A 164 13.27 -0.60 -22.05
N ARG A 165 12.92 -1.22 -23.18
CA ARG A 165 13.10 -0.63 -24.51
C ARG A 165 11.86 -0.81 -25.38
N LEU A 166 11.41 0.27 -26.02
CA LEU A 166 10.27 0.27 -26.92
C LEU A 166 10.43 -0.72 -28.08
N THR A 167 9.33 -1.43 -28.36
CA THR A 167 9.18 -2.30 -29.53
C THR A 167 8.01 -1.90 -30.42
N GLU A 168 6.94 -1.34 -29.84
CA GLU A 168 5.76 -0.87 -30.55
C GLU A 168 5.17 0.34 -29.83
N ILE A 169 4.75 1.35 -30.58
CA ILE A 169 4.02 2.52 -30.10
C ILE A 169 2.86 2.84 -31.04
N LYS A 170 1.71 3.20 -30.47
CA LYS A 170 0.55 3.71 -31.19
C LYS A 170 0.09 4.99 -30.50
N ARG A 171 0.23 6.12 -31.18
CA ARG A 171 -0.33 7.40 -30.73
C ARG A 171 -1.76 7.51 -31.22
N GLY A 172 -2.66 7.93 -30.35
CA GLY A 172 -4.08 8.07 -30.67
C GLY A 172 -4.97 7.84 -29.46
N PRO A 173 -6.29 8.06 -29.60
CA PRO A 173 -7.22 7.96 -28.49
C PRO A 173 -7.17 6.58 -27.82
N VAL A 174 -7.02 6.58 -26.50
CA VAL A 174 -7.14 5.39 -25.66
C VAL A 174 -8.47 5.48 -24.90
N PRO A 175 -9.33 4.45 -24.94
CA PRO A 175 -10.57 4.47 -24.18
C PRO A 175 -10.30 4.63 -22.68
N GLU A 176 -11.10 5.48 -22.01
CA GLU A 176 -10.96 5.71 -20.57
C GLU A 176 -11.02 4.41 -19.75
N ALA A 177 -11.88 3.47 -20.15
CA ALA A 177 -11.99 2.16 -19.50
C ALA A 177 -10.70 1.32 -19.56
N GLU A 178 -9.77 1.59 -20.48
CA GLU A 178 -8.48 0.88 -20.56
C GLU A 178 -7.46 1.37 -19.53
N VAL A 179 -7.64 2.57 -18.98
CA VAL A 179 -6.74 3.17 -17.98
C VAL A 179 -7.31 3.17 -16.57
N LEU A 180 -8.51 2.61 -16.39
CA LEU A 180 -9.23 2.58 -15.13
C LEU A 180 -9.20 1.19 -14.47
N PRO A 181 -9.05 1.11 -13.13
CA PRO A 181 -9.07 -0.15 -12.41
C PRO A 181 -10.46 -0.79 -12.39
N PRO A 182 -10.56 -2.13 -12.26
CA PRO A 182 -11.83 -2.82 -12.09
C PRO A 182 -12.59 -2.37 -10.82
N ARG A 183 -13.88 -2.04 -10.97
CA ARG A 183 -14.75 -1.58 -9.88
C ARG A 183 -14.80 -2.52 -8.67
N GLN A 184 -14.67 -3.82 -8.90
CA GLN A 184 -14.67 -4.84 -7.84
C GLN A 184 -13.55 -4.65 -6.80
N LEU A 185 -12.44 -3.99 -7.14
CA LEU A 185 -11.35 -3.72 -6.20
C LEU A 185 -11.77 -2.74 -5.09
N PHE A 186 -12.76 -1.91 -5.37
CA PHE A 186 -13.30 -0.88 -4.48
C PHE A 186 -14.53 -1.37 -3.68
N ASP A 187 -14.96 -2.62 -3.89
CA ASP A 187 -16.05 -3.21 -3.13
C ASP A 187 -15.49 -3.99 -1.93
N ALA A 188 -15.81 -3.54 -0.72
CA ALA A 188 -15.40 -4.21 0.51
C ALA A 188 -15.87 -5.67 0.56
N SER A 189 -17.04 -5.99 -0.03
CA SER A 189 -17.56 -7.35 -0.06
C SER A 189 -16.65 -8.32 -0.84
N THR A 190 -15.91 -7.84 -1.85
CA THR A 190 -14.90 -8.63 -2.56
C THR A 190 -13.84 -9.18 -1.60
N TRP A 191 -13.41 -8.35 -0.65
CA TRP A 191 -12.33 -8.65 0.29
C TRP A 191 -12.84 -9.42 1.50
N LEU A 192 -14.08 -9.17 1.93
CA LEU A 192 -14.70 -9.77 3.10
C LEU A 192 -15.48 -11.06 2.81
N LYS A 193 -15.64 -11.47 1.54
CA LYS A 193 -16.30 -12.73 1.18
C LYS A 193 -15.48 -13.93 1.68
N PRO A 194 -16.00 -14.79 2.58
CA PRO A 194 -15.24 -15.90 3.15
C PRO A 194 -14.57 -16.79 2.11
N LEU A 195 -13.34 -17.25 2.38
CA LEU A 195 -12.64 -18.25 1.57
C LEU A 195 -13.13 -19.68 1.86
N ARG A 196 -13.69 -19.90 3.04
CA ARG A 196 -14.26 -21.17 3.50
C ARG A 196 -15.37 -20.91 4.52
N THR A 197 -16.09 -21.95 4.88
CA THR A 197 -17.04 -21.91 6.00
C THR A 197 -16.28 -21.88 7.33
N TYR A 198 -16.70 -20.99 8.23
CA TYR A 198 -16.21 -20.91 9.60
C TYR A 198 -17.30 -21.38 10.56
N PRO A 199 -16.93 -21.90 11.75
CA PRO A 199 -17.90 -22.16 12.80
C PRO A 199 -18.62 -20.87 13.22
N ASP A 200 -19.95 -20.94 13.30
CA ASP A 200 -20.74 -19.86 13.88
C ASP A 200 -20.53 -19.82 15.40
N HIS A 201 -20.10 -18.67 15.92
CA HIS A 201 -19.97 -18.37 17.36
C HIS A 201 -19.19 -19.41 18.19
N PRO A 202 -17.89 -19.63 17.92
CA PRO A 202 -17.05 -20.48 18.76
C PRO A 202 -17.01 -19.98 20.22
N PRO A 203 -17.11 -20.85 21.24
CA PRO A 203 -17.10 -20.43 22.65
C PRO A 203 -15.83 -19.68 23.08
N SER A 204 -14.70 -19.98 22.44
CA SER A 204 -13.41 -19.33 22.69
C SER A 204 -13.22 -18.02 21.91
N ALA A 205 -14.17 -17.65 21.05
CA ALA A 205 -14.12 -16.43 20.26
C ALA A 205 -15.53 -15.83 20.05
N VAL A 206 -16.07 -15.22 21.11
CA VAL A 206 -17.36 -14.52 21.10
C VAL A 206 -17.34 -13.23 20.28
N ASP A 207 -18.45 -12.87 19.65
CA ASP A 207 -18.56 -11.54 19.06
C ASP A 207 -18.62 -10.47 20.16
N PHE A 208 -17.99 -9.33 19.90
CA PHE A 208 -17.97 -8.23 20.86
C PHE A 208 -17.73 -6.89 20.18
N GLU A 209 -18.02 -5.85 20.93
CA GLU A 209 -17.63 -4.48 20.66
C GLU A 209 -16.85 -3.94 21.85
N ALA A 210 -15.75 -3.23 21.59
CA ALA A 210 -14.91 -2.63 22.62
C ALA A 210 -14.41 -1.25 22.22
N LYS A 211 -14.26 -0.39 23.23
CA LYS A 211 -13.61 0.92 23.13
C LYS A 211 -12.36 0.92 23.99
N LEU A 212 -11.25 1.31 23.39
CA LEU A 212 -9.96 1.46 24.05
C LEU A 212 -9.49 2.91 23.96
N VAL A 213 -8.77 3.36 24.97
CA VAL A 213 -8.13 4.68 24.99
C VAL A 213 -6.65 4.52 25.26
N THR A 214 -5.83 5.42 24.73
CA THR A 214 -4.39 5.39 25.01
C THR A 214 -4.15 5.53 26.51
N ARG A 215 -3.32 4.65 27.06
CA ARG A 215 -2.87 4.72 28.45
C ARG A 215 -2.04 5.97 28.66
N ALA A 216 -2.31 6.68 29.75
CA ALA A 216 -1.49 7.81 30.16
C ALA A 216 -0.01 7.37 30.30
N SER A 217 0.88 8.05 29.59
CA SER A 217 2.33 7.84 29.67
C SER A 217 3.03 9.18 29.88
N ASP A 218 4.12 9.21 30.65
CA ASP A 218 4.92 10.45 30.82
C ASP A 218 5.74 10.79 29.56
N ASN A 219 5.77 9.88 28.58
CA ASN A 219 6.40 10.11 27.29
C ASN A 219 5.53 11.05 26.43
N SER A 220 6.01 12.28 26.21
CA SER A 220 5.34 13.30 25.41
C SER A 220 5.17 12.95 23.92
N SER A 221 5.85 11.90 23.44
CA SER A 221 5.68 11.37 22.07
C SER A 221 4.51 10.39 21.91
N ILE A 222 3.86 9.97 23.00
CA ILE A 222 2.71 9.06 22.96
C ILE A 222 1.41 9.89 22.92
N ASP A 223 0.55 9.63 21.93
CA ASP A 223 -0.75 10.31 21.78
C ASP A 223 -1.73 9.82 22.86
N LYS A 224 -1.85 10.59 23.95
CA LYS A 224 -2.75 10.32 25.09
C LYS A 224 -4.24 10.46 24.77
N SER A 225 -4.61 10.84 23.54
CA SER A 225 -5.98 11.10 23.13
C SER A 225 -6.48 10.17 22.01
N SER A 226 -5.67 9.23 21.55
CA SER A 226 -6.15 8.27 20.55
C SER A 226 -7.22 7.36 21.16
N GLU A 227 -8.31 7.21 20.41
CA GLU A 227 -9.35 6.24 20.70
C GLU A 227 -9.30 5.12 19.67
N VAL A 228 -9.54 3.90 20.13
CA VAL A 228 -9.66 2.71 19.28
C VAL A 228 -11.03 2.10 19.46
N SER A 229 -11.75 1.91 18.36
CA SER A 229 -12.97 1.10 18.31
C SER A 229 -12.62 -0.27 17.75
N LEU A 230 -13.10 -1.32 18.42
CA LEU A 230 -12.81 -2.71 18.08
C LEU A 230 -14.13 -3.47 17.97
N LEU A 231 -14.34 -4.16 16.87
CA LEU A 231 -15.45 -5.10 16.70
C LEU A 231 -14.88 -6.47 16.34
N ARG A 232 -15.56 -7.52 16.77
CA ARG A 232 -15.33 -8.88 16.28
C ARG A 232 -16.64 -9.50 15.82
N HIS A 233 -16.60 -10.01 14.58
CA HIS A 233 -17.56 -10.97 14.02
C HIS A 233 -16.72 -12.17 13.59
N TYR A 234 -16.62 -13.23 14.38
CA TYR A 234 -15.63 -14.28 14.14
C TYR A 234 -15.66 -14.83 12.70
N PRO A 235 -14.50 -14.96 11.99
CA PRO A 235 -13.11 -14.69 12.42
C PRO A 235 -12.60 -13.27 12.08
N TRP A 236 -13.50 -12.34 11.79
CA TRP A 236 -13.18 -10.98 11.36
C TRP A 236 -12.99 -10.03 12.54
N TRP A 237 -11.94 -9.24 12.45
CA TRP A 237 -11.66 -8.14 13.34
C TRP A 237 -11.78 -6.82 12.61
N PHE A 238 -12.47 -5.87 13.21
CA PHE A 238 -12.50 -4.47 12.77
C PHE A 238 -11.78 -3.65 13.84
N ARG A 239 -10.77 -2.89 13.44
CA ARG A 239 -10.06 -1.95 14.30
C ARG A 239 -10.03 -0.58 13.64
N ARG A 240 -10.63 0.42 14.28
CA ARG A 240 -10.55 1.83 13.88
C ARG A 240 -9.79 2.62 14.92
N ARG A 241 -8.72 3.28 14.52
CA ARG A 241 -7.93 4.22 15.34
C ARG A 241 -8.04 5.61 14.74
N GLU A 242 -8.34 6.58 15.58
CA GLU A 242 -8.30 8.01 15.22
C GLU A 242 -7.21 8.69 16.06
N GLY A 243 -6.24 9.27 15.37
CA GLY A 243 -5.17 10.06 15.98
C GLY A 243 -5.56 11.53 16.10
N LYS A 244 -4.99 12.24 17.09
CA LYS A 244 -5.24 13.69 17.26
C LYS A 244 -4.79 14.53 16.06
N ASP A 245 -3.81 14.05 15.31
CA ASP A 245 -3.30 14.69 14.10
C ASP A 245 -4.25 14.61 12.90
N GLY A 246 -5.43 14.01 13.09
CA GLY A 246 -6.41 13.73 12.04
C GLY A 246 -6.10 12.44 11.28
N SER A 247 -5.11 11.65 11.71
CA SER A 247 -4.85 10.36 11.11
C SER A 247 -5.95 9.36 11.42
N ILE A 248 -6.31 8.56 10.42
CA ILE A 248 -7.32 7.51 10.54
C ILE A 248 -6.66 6.22 10.09
N ARG A 249 -6.82 5.15 10.86
CA ARG A 249 -6.48 3.80 10.44
C ARG A 249 -7.67 2.88 10.69
N ILE A 250 -8.10 2.18 9.66
CA ILE A 250 -9.12 1.14 9.72
C ILE A 250 -8.52 -0.14 9.21
N GLU A 251 -8.74 -1.23 9.91
CA GLU A 251 -8.28 -2.56 9.52
C GLU A 251 -9.41 -3.55 9.75
N VAL A 252 -9.81 -4.22 8.69
CA VAL A 252 -10.82 -5.28 8.71
C VAL A 252 -10.16 -6.54 8.20
N TRP A 253 -9.82 -7.46 9.10
CA TRP A 253 -8.98 -8.59 8.75
C TRP A 253 -9.47 -9.89 9.38
N ASN A 254 -9.35 -10.97 8.62
CA ASN A 254 -9.64 -12.33 9.06
C ASN A 254 -8.45 -12.85 9.87
N GLU A 255 -8.66 -13.23 11.13
CA GLU A 255 -7.57 -13.71 11.99
C GLU A 255 -7.01 -15.07 11.55
N LEU A 256 -7.77 -15.83 10.76
CA LEU A 256 -7.42 -17.18 10.30
C LEU A 256 -6.82 -17.22 8.89
N GLU A 257 -6.81 -16.10 8.16
CA GLU A 257 -6.42 -16.05 6.74
C GLU A 257 -5.61 -14.78 6.42
N ASN A 258 -4.95 -14.73 5.25
CA ASN A 258 -4.38 -13.50 4.71
C ASN A 258 -5.45 -12.73 3.91
N GLN A 259 -6.56 -12.45 4.58
CA GLN A 259 -7.75 -11.91 3.97
C GLN A 259 -8.29 -10.70 4.73
N GLY A 260 -8.54 -9.61 4.00
CA GLY A 260 -9.14 -8.42 4.56
C GLY A 260 -8.88 -7.17 3.74
N ILE A 261 -9.24 -6.04 4.33
CA ILE A 261 -8.98 -4.71 3.79
C ILE A 261 -8.54 -3.76 4.91
N SER A 262 -7.58 -2.90 4.61
CA SER A 262 -7.13 -1.85 5.51
C SER A 262 -7.11 -0.52 4.78
N TYR A 263 -7.42 0.54 5.52
CA TYR A 263 -7.37 1.93 5.09
C TYR A 263 -6.53 2.71 6.08
N SER A 264 -5.67 3.59 5.59
CA SER A 264 -4.99 4.56 6.42
C SER A 264 -4.94 5.91 5.74
N SER A 265 -5.11 6.98 6.51
CA SER A 265 -4.97 8.35 6.05
C SER A 265 -4.19 9.12 7.10
N SER A 266 -3.21 9.89 6.66
CA SER A 266 -2.39 10.78 7.47
C SER A 266 -2.03 12.01 6.65
N LYS A 267 -1.30 12.97 7.24
CA LYS A 267 -0.79 14.13 6.49
C LYS A 267 0.20 13.76 5.38
N MET A 268 0.85 12.60 5.48
CA MET A 268 1.91 12.18 4.56
C MET A 268 1.38 11.26 3.45
N GLU A 269 0.43 10.40 3.79
CA GLU A 269 0.00 9.30 2.94
C GLU A 269 -1.45 8.92 3.22
N ARG A 270 -2.18 8.64 2.14
CA ARG A 270 -3.43 7.90 2.14
C ARG A 270 -3.21 6.57 1.43
N ARG A 271 -3.70 5.48 2.01
CA ARG A 271 -3.47 4.13 1.52
C ARG A 271 -4.66 3.21 1.74
N ILE A 272 -4.90 2.30 0.79
CA ILE A 272 -5.75 1.12 0.96
C ILE A 272 -4.92 -0.10 0.63
N VAL A 273 -5.06 -1.17 1.41
CA VAL A 273 -4.51 -2.48 1.07
C VAL A 273 -5.61 -3.51 1.24
N GLY A 274 -5.83 -4.34 0.22
CA GLY A 274 -6.66 -5.54 0.33
C GLY A 274 -5.88 -6.79 0.00
N GLY A 275 -6.23 -7.86 0.70
CA GLY A 275 -5.67 -9.19 0.52
C GLY A 275 -6.77 -10.23 0.58
N ARG A 276 -6.61 -11.31 -0.18
CA ARG A 276 -7.51 -12.45 -0.18
C ARG A 276 -6.77 -13.72 -0.57
N SER A 277 -6.03 -14.26 0.38
CA SER A 277 -5.38 -15.55 0.26
C SER A 277 -5.47 -16.35 1.55
N SER A 278 -5.36 -17.67 1.44
CA SER A 278 -5.19 -18.52 2.61
C SER A 278 -3.82 -18.28 3.26
N LEU A 279 -3.69 -18.65 4.53
CA LEU A 279 -2.38 -18.68 5.18
C LEU A 279 -1.42 -19.62 4.42
N ASP A 280 -0.17 -19.18 4.27
CA ASP A 280 0.90 -20.07 3.80
C ASP A 280 1.16 -21.10 4.90
N PRO A 281 1.07 -22.42 4.63
CA PRO A 281 1.39 -23.45 5.63
C PRO A 281 2.81 -23.29 6.22
N LYS A 282 3.74 -22.69 5.48
CA LYS A 282 5.11 -22.39 5.94
C LYS A 282 5.20 -21.13 6.79
N ARG A 283 4.18 -20.27 6.75
CA ARG A 283 4.05 -19.01 7.51
C ARG A 283 2.60 -18.88 7.99
N PRO A 284 2.16 -19.68 8.97
CA PRO A 284 0.77 -19.79 9.38
C PRO A 284 0.30 -18.62 10.26
N PHE A 285 0.82 -17.41 10.03
CA PHE A 285 0.54 -16.23 10.85
C PHE A 285 -0.22 -15.20 10.02
N SER A 286 -1.36 -14.73 10.53
CA SER A 286 -2.12 -13.65 9.90
C SER A 286 -1.52 -12.29 10.26
N GLN A 287 -1.92 -11.27 9.51
CA GLN A 287 -1.50 -9.88 9.74
C GLN A 287 -1.92 -9.35 11.12
N PHE A 288 -3.03 -9.86 11.68
CA PHE A 288 -3.58 -9.43 12.97
C PHE A 288 -2.94 -10.17 14.16
N SER A 289 -2.51 -11.42 13.97
CA SER A 289 -1.84 -12.23 15.01
C SER A 289 -0.31 -12.10 14.98
N SER A 290 0.21 -11.06 14.30
CA SER A 290 1.61 -10.69 14.09
C SER A 290 2.63 -11.84 14.01
N GLN A 291 3.03 -12.16 12.77
CA GLN A 291 4.34 -12.66 12.30
C GLN A 291 5.03 -13.89 12.94
N THR A 292 4.80 -14.23 14.21
CA THR A 292 5.47 -15.31 14.95
C THR A 292 4.55 -16.12 15.88
N GLY A 293 3.27 -15.76 15.96
CA GLY A 293 2.26 -16.45 16.76
C GLY A 293 2.06 -15.82 18.14
N MET A 294 1.15 -16.39 18.94
CA MET A 294 0.82 -15.87 20.27
C MET A 294 1.41 -16.79 21.36
N GLU A 295 2.24 -16.25 22.25
CA GLU A 295 2.88 -16.99 23.35
C GLU A 295 2.26 -16.59 24.70
N ASN A 296 1.76 -17.56 25.46
CA ASN A 296 1.23 -17.33 26.79
C ASN A 296 2.36 -17.01 27.77
N LEU A 297 2.26 -15.88 28.48
CA LEU A 297 3.29 -15.44 29.43
C LEU A 297 3.14 -16.08 30.82
N GLY A 298 2.06 -16.83 31.07
CA GLY A 298 1.73 -17.39 32.38
C GLY A 298 1.27 -16.34 33.41
N GLU A 299 1.18 -15.07 33.00
CA GLU A 299 0.75 -13.96 33.83
C GLU A 299 -0.78 -13.79 33.71
N GLN A 300 -1.45 -13.66 34.85
CA GLN A 300 -2.89 -13.40 34.92
C GLN A 300 -3.13 -11.93 35.28
N GLY A 301 -4.21 -11.36 34.76
CA GLY A 301 -4.66 -10.02 35.06
C GLY A 301 -6.16 -9.98 35.33
N GLN A 302 -6.61 -8.91 35.97
CA GLN A 302 -8.03 -8.61 36.12
C GLN A 302 -8.29 -7.14 35.80
N PHE A 303 -9.13 -6.87 34.82
CA PHE A 303 -9.48 -5.52 34.38
C PHE A 303 -10.97 -5.44 34.06
N LEU A 304 -11.63 -4.33 34.40
CA LEU A 304 -13.07 -4.16 34.21
C LEU A 304 -13.92 -5.31 34.81
N GLY A 305 -13.42 -5.97 35.87
CA GLY A 305 -14.08 -7.13 36.51
C GLY A 305 -13.87 -8.48 35.80
N GLU A 306 -13.19 -8.51 34.66
CA GLU A 306 -12.92 -9.72 33.89
C GLU A 306 -11.49 -10.23 34.13
N ASN A 307 -11.35 -11.56 34.15
CA ASN A 307 -10.04 -12.20 34.19
C ASN A 307 -9.45 -12.29 32.78
N CYS A 308 -8.15 -12.04 32.66
CA CYS A 308 -7.42 -12.18 31.41
C CYS A 308 -6.06 -12.84 31.62
N ILE A 309 -5.52 -13.41 30.54
CA ILE A 309 -4.18 -13.98 30.49
C ILE A 309 -3.35 -13.10 29.57
N TRP A 310 -2.12 -12.82 29.98
CA TRP A 310 -1.19 -12.07 29.16
C TRP A 310 -0.52 -12.95 28.12
N TYR A 311 -0.49 -12.44 26.89
CA TYR A 311 0.17 -13.05 25.76
C TYR A 311 1.17 -12.09 25.13
N ASN A 312 2.29 -12.64 24.66
CA ASN A 312 3.20 -11.97 23.74
C ASN A 312 2.77 -12.30 22.31
N LEU A 313 2.42 -11.27 21.55
CA LEU A 313 1.99 -11.38 20.15
C LEU A 313 3.17 -11.35 19.18
N THR A 314 4.36 -10.99 19.66
CA THR A 314 5.56 -10.92 18.83
C THR A 314 6.71 -11.71 19.45
N PRO A 315 6.52 -13.01 19.75
CA PRO A 315 7.59 -13.84 20.26
C PRO A 315 8.77 -13.83 19.29
N ASN A 316 9.99 -13.81 19.83
CA ASN A 316 11.24 -13.82 19.06
C ASN A 316 11.54 -12.57 18.19
N MET A 317 10.77 -11.48 18.32
CA MET A 317 11.12 -10.21 17.67
C MET A 317 12.07 -9.38 18.53
N ALA A 318 13.31 -9.22 18.08
CA ALA A 318 14.29 -8.39 18.79
C ALA A 318 13.95 -6.90 18.66
N GLY A 319 13.91 -6.18 19.79
CA GLY A 319 13.71 -4.73 19.80
C GLY A 319 12.26 -4.28 19.59
N SER A 320 11.29 -5.18 19.58
CA SER A 320 9.87 -4.87 19.65
C SER A 320 9.16 -5.87 20.55
N SER A 321 8.24 -5.41 21.39
CA SER A 321 7.41 -6.27 22.24
C SER A 321 5.97 -5.81 22.13
N HIS A 322 5.10 -6.71 21.72
CA HIS A 322 3.65 -6.49 21.72
C HIS A 322 3.01 -7.49 22.67
N LYS A 323 2.39 -6.99 23.75
CA LYS A 323 1.68 -7.81 24.73
C LYS A 323 0.21 -7.44 24.81
N GLN A 324 -0.65 -8.42 24.99
CA GLN A 324 -2.07 -8.19 25.26
C GLN A 324 -2.55 -9.03 26.44
N CYS A 325 -3.43 -8.47 27.28
CA CYS A 325 -4.17 -9.24 28.27
C CYS A 325 -5.55 -9.58 27.69
N ILE A 326 -5.79 -10.87 27.42
CA ILE A 326 -6.95 -11.34 26.66
C ILE A 326 -7.81 -12.23 27.56
N THR A 327 -9.13 -12.01 27.55
CA THR A 327 -10.09 -12.86 28.27
C THR A 327 -10.16 -14.27 27.65
N SER A 328 -10.72 -15.24 28.38
CA SER A 328 -10.82 -16.63 27.88
C SER A 328 -11.63 -16.77 26.59
N ASP A 329 -12.52 -15.81 26.33
CA ASP A 329 -13.35 -15.72 25.14
C ASP A 329 -12.79 -14.76 24.08
N GLY A 330 -11.57 -14.21 24.25
CA GLY A 330 -10.83 -13.52 23.19
C GLY A 330 -10.96 -11.99 23.13
N ILE A 331 -11.41 -11.33 24.21
CA ILE A 331 -11.52 -9.86 24.28
C ILE A 331 -10.22 -9.28 24.85
N PRO A 332 -9.53 -8.36 24.14
CA PRO A 332 -8.34 -7.69 24.68
C PRO A 332 -8.78 -6.62 25.68
N LEU A 333 -8.25 -6.70 26.91
CA LEU A 333 -8.49 -5.71 27.98
C LEU A 333 -7.35 -4.70 28.09
N LYS A 334 -6.14 -5.11 27.71
CA LYS A 334 -4.92 -4.30 27.70
C LYS A 334 -4.14 -4.62 26.43
N ASP A 335 -3.56 -3.59 25.82
CA ASP A 335 -2.73 -3.69 24.62
C ASP A 335 -1.45 -2.88 24.81
N GLU A 336 -0.28 -3.50 24.77
CA GLU A 336 1.00 -2.87 25.08
C GLU A 336 2.00 -3.06 23.95
N GLN A 337 2.34 -1.97 23.26
CA GLN A 337 3.32 -1.99 22.18
C GLN A 337 4.58 -1.19 22.53
N TRP A 338 5.72 -1.88 22.44
CA TRP A 338 7.04 -1.38 22.74
C TRP A 338 7.95 -1.50 21.52
N TYR A 339 8.77 -0.48 21.28
CA TYR A 339 9.93 -0.55 20.39
C TYR A 339 11.17 -0.06 21.15
N GLY A 340 12.20 -0.90 21.21
CA GLY A 340 13.40 -0.63 22.00
C GLY A 340 13.10 -0.49 23.49
N ARG A 341 13.53 0.61 24.11
CA ARG A 341 13.36 0.88 25.55
C ARG A 341 12.18 1.80 25.88
N SER A 342 11.36 2.15 24.89
CA SER A 342 10.26 3.11 25.06
C SER A 342 8.94 2.49 24.63
N ALA A 343 7.92 2.65 25.47
CA ALA A 343 6.54 2.39 25.05
C ALA A 343 6.23 3.32 23.88
N VAL A 344 5.73 2.77 22.79
CA VAL A 344 5.35 3.56 21.60
C VAL A 344 3.87 3.88 21.67
N GLU A 345 3.05 2.89 22.00
CA GLU A 345 1.63 3.08 22.22
C GLU A 345 1.09 1.95 23.10
N SER A 346 0.19 2.27 24.02
CA SER A 346 -0.47 1.25 24.84
C SER A 346 -1.91 1.68 25.05
N PHE A 347 -2.84 0.74 25.00
CA PHE A 347 -4.26 1.01 25.11
C PHE A 347 -4.86 0.23 26.27
N ASP A 348 -5.83 0.88 26.91
CA ASP A 348 -6.65 0.28 27.95
C ASP A 348 -8.08 0.23 27.45
N THR A 349 -8.69 -0.95 27.50
CA THR A 349 -10.12 -1.09 27.27
C THR A 349 -10.86 -0.38 28.39
N VAL A 350 -11.72 0.57 28.03
CA VAL A 350 -12.53 1.36 28.98
C VAL A 350 -13.98 0.89 29.01
N TRP A 351 -14.40 0.24 27.92
CA TRP A 351 -15.75 -0.30 27.78
C TRP A 351 -15.72 -1.44 26.77
N PHE A 352 -16.50 -2.48 27.02
CA PHE A 352 -16.80 -3.52 26.04
C PHE A 352 -18.18 -4.11 26.32
N THR A 353 -18.76 -4.74 25.30
CA THR A 353 -19.97 -5.54 25.41
C THR A 353 -19.85 -6.79 24.56
N ARG A 354 -20.31 -7.92 25.11
CA ARG A 354 -20.46 -9.17 24.38
C ARG A 354 -21.80 -9.14 23.66
N ARG A 355 -21.77 -9.10 22.33
CA ARG A 355 -22.97 -9.07 21.51
C ARG A 355 -22.65 -9.66 20.13
N PRO A 356 -23.63 -10.27 19.45
CA PRO A 356 -23.51 -10.53 18.02
C PRO A 356 -23.15 -9.23 17.28
N VAL A 357 -22.21 -9.32 16.35
CA VAL A 357 -21.83 -8.24 15.43
C VAL A 357 -22.19 -8.70 14.04
N ASP A 358 -22.93 -7.89 13.30
CA ASP A 358 -23.26 -8.20 11.91
C ASP A 358 -22.06 -7.93 11.00
N ILE A 359 -21.85 -8.76 9.96
CA ILE A 359 -20.74 -8.56 9.01
C ILE A 359 -20.85 -7.22 8.25
N GLY A 360 -22.04 -6.64 8.16
CA GLY A 360 -22.29 -5.29 7.66
C GLY A 360 -21.74 -4.18 8.56
N GLU A 361 -21.62 -4.41 9.87
CA GLU A 361 -20.97 -3.48 10.81
C GLU A 361 -19.43 -3.48 10.64
N MET A 362 -18.86 -4.53 10.06
CA MET A 362 -17.42 -4.68 9.84
C MET A 362 -16.94 -3.93 8.59
N GLN A 363 -17.84 -3.34 7.80
CA GLN A 363 -17.46 -2.67 6.55
C GLN A 363 -16.73 -1.35 6.83
N PRO A 364 -15.61 -1.06 6.16
CA PRO A 364 -15.05 0.29 6.17
C PRO A 364 -16.09 1.30 5.66
N PRO A 365 -16.05 2.57 6.13
CA PRO A 365 -16.88 3.63 5.57
C PRO A 365 -16.75 3.72 4.05
N ARG A 366 -17.89 3.82 3.36
CA ARG A 366 -17.97 3.70 1.90
C ARG A 366 -17.16 4.78 1.19
N GLU A 367 -17.11 5.98 1.76
CA GLU A 367 -16.35 7.11 1.25
C GLU A 367 -14.84 6.86 1.14
N TYR A 368 -14.29 5.92 1.92
CA TYR A 368 -12.87 5.59 1.83
C TYR A 368 -12.57 4.71 0.63
N LEU A 369 -13.52 3.87 0.24
CA LEU A 369 -13.42 2.96 -0.89
C LEU A 369 -14.07 3.53 -2.16
N ASP A 370 -14.67 4.71 -2.12
CA ASP A 370 -15.20 5.36 -3.33
C ASP A 370 -14.05 5.61 -4.33
N PRO A 371 -14.09 5.03 -5.55
CA PRO A 371 -13.07 5.26 -6.58
C PRO A 371 -12.82 6.75 -6.85
N SER A 372 -13.88 7.56 -6.81
CA SER A 372 -13.85 9.00 -7.08
C SER A 372 -13.01 9.74 -6.03
N ALA A 373 -12.98 9.24 -4.80
CA ALA A 373 -12.13 9.80 -3.74
C ALA A 373 -10.63 9.63 -4.04
N TRP A 374 -10.27 8.76 -4.99
CA TRP A 374 -8.91 8.52 -5.45
C TRP A 374 -8.66 9.07 -6.87
N GLY A 375 -9.63 9.78 -7.44
CA GLY A 375 -9.59 10.31 -8.81
C GLY A 375 -10.05 9.33 -9.89
N PHE A 376 -10.34 8.08 -9.57
CA PHE A 376 -10.83 7.10 -10.55
C PHE A 376 -12.33 7.30 -10.80
N VAL A 377 -12.71 7.84 -11.96
CA VAL A 377 -14.11 8.03 -12.34
C VAL A 377 -14.64 6.76 -13.01
N LEU A 378 -15.14 5.81 -12.21
CA LEU A 378 -15.68 4.56 -12.74
C LEU A 378 -17.16 4.75 -13.11
N HIS A 379 -17.48 4.66 -14.40
CA HIS A 379 -18.85 4.77 -14.92
C HIS A 379 -19.70 3.51 -14.71
#